data_AF-A0A959TJI7-F1
#
_entry.id   AF-A0A959TJI7-F1
#
_cell.length_a   1.000
_cell.length_b   1.000
_cell.length_c   1.000
_cell.angle_alpha   90.00
_cell.angle_beta   90.00
_cell.angle_gamma   90.00
#
_symmetry.space_group_name_H-M   'P 1'
#
loop_
_entity.id
_entity.type
_entity.pdbx_description
1 polymer ?
#
loop_
_entity_poly.entity_id
_entity_poly.type
_entity_poly.pdbx_seq_one_letter_code
_entity_poly.pdbx_strand_id
1 'polypeptide(L)'
;MSAPNFIDHVRIEARSGKGGAGSAHLHREKYKPRGGPDGGDGGRGGHVIMRGNPQLWTLLHLRYTKHVIAEFGEGGSSNQCSGKSGKDAV
;
A
#
# COMPACT_ATOMS: atom_id res chain seq x y z
N MET A 1 33.92 20.39 -16.97
CA MET A 1 32.89 20.11 -17.99
C MET A 1 31.65 19.64 -17.27
N SER A 2 30.61 20.47 -17.22
CA SER A 2 29.34 20.19 -16.52
C SER A 2 28.59 19.11 -17.30
N ALA A 3 28.34 17.95 -16.69
CA ALA A 3 27.43 16.97 -17.27
C ALA A 3 26.03 17.62 -17.41
N PRO A 4 25.29 17.42 -18.51
CA PRO A 4 23.98 18.04 -18.67
C PRO A 4 23.07 17.50 -17.56
N ASN A 5 22.64 18.37 -16.64
CA ASN A 5 21.68 18.06 -15.57
C ASN A 5 20.25 17.77 -16.10
N PHE A 6 20.12 17.41 -17.38
CA PHE A 6 18.87 17.15 -18.06
C PHE A 6 18.71 15.64 -18.23
N ILE A 7 17.63 15.11 -17.65
CA ILE A 7 17.24 13.71 -17.75
C ILE A 7 15.79 13.68 -18.20
N ASP A 8 15.55 13.04 -19.33
CA ASP A 8 14.25 12.88 -19.99
C ASP A 8 13.75 11.43 -19.99
N HIS A 9 14.65 10.48 -19.73
CA HIS A 9 14.33 9.07 -19.66
C HIS A 9 14.83 8.42 -18.37
N VAL A 10 13.90 7.76 -17.66
CA VAL A 10 14.20 6.95 -16.47
C VAL A 10 13.38 5.67 -16.52
N ARG A 11 13.96 4.58 -16.01
CA ARG A 11 13.24 3.33 -15.78
C ARG A 11 13.04 3.15 -14.28
N ILE A 12 11.79 2.95 -13.88
CA ILE A 12 11.38 2.74 -12.49
C ILE A 12 10.63 1.42 -12.43
N GLU A 13 10.91 0.63 -11.41
CA GLU A 13 10.15 -0.57 -11.09
C GLU A 13 9.10 -0.24 -10.04
N ALA A 14 7.83 -0.22 -10.47
CA ALA A 14 6.69 0.11 -9.63
C ALA A 14 5.95 -1.16 -9.21
N ARG A 15 5.53 -1.22 -7.95
CA ARG A 15 4.69 -2.31 -7.43
C ARG A 15 3.64 -1.77 -6.48
N SER A 16 2.38 -2.12 -6.71
CA SER A 16 1.29 -1.83 -5.79
C SER A 16 1.40 -2.67 -4.52
N GLY A 17 0.71 -2.22 -3.48
CA GLY A 17 0.53 -3.00 -2.27
C GLY A 17 -0.37 -4.21 -2.53
N LYS A 18 -0.03 -5.36 -1.95
CA LYS A 18 -0.95 -6.48 -1.80
C LYS A 18 -2.06 -6.10 -0.81
N GLY A 19 -3.28 -6.55 -1.07
CA GLY A 19 -4.37 -6.47 -0.08
C GLY A 19 -4.10 -7.36 1.13
N GLY A 20 -4.58 -6.92 2.29
CA GLY A 20 -4.55 -7.69 3.52
C GLY A 20 -5.46 -8.92 3.44
N ALA A 21 -5.16 -9.94 4.23
CA ALA A 21 -6.02 -11.11 4.34
C ALA A 21 -7.22 -10.83 5.27
N GLY A 22 -8.39 -11.36 4.95
CA GLY A 22 -9.51 -11.41 5.89
C GLY A 22 -9.23 -12.36 7.04
N SER A 23 -9.90 -12.14 8.17
CA SER A 23 -9.79 -12.96 9.36
C SER A 23 -10.90 -14.02 9.41
N ALA A 24 -10.54 -15.28 9.64
CA ALA A 24 -11.49 -16.34 9.93
C ALA A 24 -11.61 -16.54 11.46
N HIS A 25 -12.09 -15.51 12.16
CA HIS A 25 -12.27 -15.54 13.61
C HIS A 25 -13.71 -15.88 14.00
N LEU A 26 -13.85 -16.60 15.12
CA LEU A 26 -15.13 -16.91 15.76
C LEU A 26 -15.13 -16.32 17.16
N HIS A 27 -16.22 -15.65 17.52
CA HIS A 27 -16.32 -14.97 18.80
C HIS A 27 -16.30 -15.98 19.96
N ARG A 28 -15.51 -15.71 21.01
CA ARG A 28 -15.36 -16.60 22.18
C ARG A 28 -15.68 -15.85 23.45
N GLU A 29 -16.74 -16.28 24.13
CA GLU A 29 -17.18 -15.71 25.41
C GLU A 29 -17.62 -16.83 26.36
N LYS A 30 -17.31 -16.69 27.66
CA LYS A 30 -17.46 -17.75 28.68
C LYS A 30 -18.88 -18.33 28.78
N TYR A 31 -19.91 -17.51 28.59
CA TYR A 31 -21.32 -17.91 28.71
C TYR A 31 -22.04 -18.04 27.37
N LYS A 32 -21.31 -17.94 26.25
CA LYS A 32 -21.84 -18.03 24.89
C LYS A 32 -21.14 -19.16 24.12
N PRO A 33 -21.68 -20.39 24.17
CA PRO A 33 -21.02 -21.56 23.60
C PRO A 33 -20.87 -21.51 22.07
N ARG A 34 -21.64 -20.65 21.37
CA ARG A 34 -21.54 -20.40 19.93
C ARG A 34 -21.52 -18.90 19.65
N GLY A 35 -20.36 -18.27 19.80
CA GLY A 35 -20.13 -16.95 19.23
C GLY A 35 -19.96 -17.08 17.72
N GLY A 36 -20.80 -16.38 16.96
CA GLY A 36 -20.78 -16.41 15.50
C GLY A 36 -19.47 -15.88 14.89
N PRO A 37 -19.38 -15.82 13.55
CA PRO A 37 -18.23 -15.25 12.87
C PRO A 37 -18.07 -13.76 13.19
N ASP A 38 -16.88 -13.39 13.64
CA ASP A 38 -16.51 -12.01 14.01
C ASP A 38 -15.12 -11.64 13.45
N GLY A 39 -14.70 -12.30 12.38
CA GLY A 39 -13.52 -11.86 11.63
C GLY A 39 -13.80 -10.61 10.82
N GLY A 40 -12.87 -9.65 10.82
CA GLY A 40 -12.90 -8.49 9.94
C GLY A 40 -12.23 -8.75 8.58
N ASP A 41 -12.49 -7.84 7.64
CA ASP A 41 -11.93 -7.90 6.28
C ASP A 41 -10.47 -7.41 6.24
N GLY A 42 -9.74 -7.80 5.19
CA GLY A 42 -8.41 -7.28 4.94
C GLY A 42 -8.44 -5.87 4.34
N GLY A 43 -7.46 -5.04 4.69
CA GLY A 43 -7.31 -3.70 4.13
C GLY A 43 -6.86 -3.71 2.67
N ARG A 44 -7.21 -2.65 1.92
CA ARG A 44 -6.74 -2.48 0.54
C ARG A 44 -5.22 -2.28 0.52
N GLY A 45 -4.53 -2.82 -0.48
CA GLY A 45 -3.15 -2.44 -0.75
C GLY A 45 -3.02 -1.00 -1.26
N GLY A 46 -1.87 -0.37 -1.03
CA GLY A 46 -1.57 0.96 -1.55
C GLY A 46 -1.42 1.00 -3.07
N HIS A 47 -1.77 2.12 -3.68
CA HIS A 47 -1.59 2.38 -5.10
C HIS A 47 -0.25 3.05 -5.37
N VAL A 48 0.25 2.90 -6.60
CA VAL A 48 1.35 3.71 -7.13
C VAL A 48 0.75 4.74 -8.07
N ILE A 49 0.93 6.02 -7.77
CA ILE A 49 0.28 7.13 -8.44
C ILE A 49 1.36 8.00 -9.07
N MET A 50 1.34 8.14 -10.39
CA MET A 50 2.21 9.11 -11.07
C MET A 50 1.54 10.49 -11.04
N ARG A 51 2.19 11.47 -10.41
CA ARG A 51 1.68 12.85 -10.32
C ARG A 51 2.61 13.83 -11.03
N GLY A 52 2.08 14.52 -12.04
CA GLY A 52 2.77 15.63 -12.70
C GLY A 52 2.91 16.84 -11.77
N ASN A 53 4.04 17.52 -11.84
CA ASN A 53 4.33 18.74 -11.10
C ASN A 53 4.92 19.80 -12.06
N PRO A 54 4.24 20.95 -12.30
CA PRO A 54 4.69 21.93 -13.27
C PRO A 54 5.99 22.65 -12.89
N GLN A 55 6.42 22.57 -11.64
CA GLN A 55 7.71 23.11 -11.17
C GLN A 55 8.89 22.17 -11.48
N LEU A 56 8.63 20.93 -11.91
CA LEU A 56 9.66 19.96 -12.28
C LEU A 56 9.79 19.88 -13.81
N TRP A 57 10.96 20.24 -14.32
CA TRP A 57 11.24 20.30 -15.75
C TRP A 57 12.16 19.17 -16.25
N THR A 58 12.66 18.31 -15.36
CA THR A 58 13.45 17.10 -15.68
C THR A 58 13.06 15.93 -14.77
N LEU A 59 13.37 14.70 -15.20
CA LEU A 59 13.21 13.47 -14.41
C LEU A 59 14.40 13.21 -13.45
N LEU A 60 15.26 14.22 -13.23
CA LEU A 60 16.44 14.07 -12.37
C LEU A 60 16.09 13.63 -10.94
N HIS A 61 14.97 14.11 -10.41
CA HIS A 61 14.45 13.72 -9.09
C HIS A 61 14.08 12.24 -8.98
N LEU A 62 13.79 11.57 -10.10
CA LEU A 62 13.48 10.14 -10.16
C LEU A 62 14.69 9.27 -10.48
N ARG A 63 15.82 9.86 -10.89
CA ARG A 63 17.03 9.13 -11.31
C ARG A 63 17.52 8.13 -10.26
N TYR A 64 17.45 8.53 -8.99
CA TYR A 64 17.93 7.72 -7.86
C TYR A 64 16.85 6.82 -7.27
N THR A 65 15.59 6.99 -7.68
CA THR A 65 14.44 6.23 -7.19
C THR A 65 14.16 5.06 -8.13
N LYS A 66 14.90 3.97 -7.95
CA LYS A 66 14.75 2.78 -8.81
C LYS A 66 13.48 1.97 -8.53
N HIS A 67 13.06 1.90 -7.27
CA HIS A 67 11.90 1.11 -6.84
C HIS A 67 10.87 2.00 -6.17
N VAL A 68 9.62 1.92 -6.63
CA VAL A 68 8.47 2.58 -6.02
C VAL A 68 7.48 1.50 -5.61
N ILE A 69 7.44 1.20 -4.32
CA ILE A 69 6.64 0.11 -3.78
C ILE A 69 5.64 0.71 -2.79
N ALA A 70 4.36 0.54 -3.08
CA ALA A 70 3.30 0.97 -2.17
C ALA A 70 3.13 -0.01 -1.01
N GLU A 71 2.60 0.47 0.11
CA GLU A 71 2.47 -0.32 1.34
C GLU A 71 1.37 -1.39 1.21
N PHE A 72 1.56 -2.52 1.88
CA PHE A 72 0.55 -3.57 1.94
C PHE A 72 -0.63 -3.16 2.83
N GLY A 73 -1.82 -3.68 2.51
CA GLY A 73 -2.96 -3.59 3.42
C GLY A 73 -2.75 -4.52 4.62
N GLU A 74 -3.21 -4.10 5.79
CA GLU A 74 -3.17 -4.94 6.99
C GLU A 74 -4.27 -6.00 6.95
N GLY A 75 -4.05 -7.12 7.65
CA GLY A 75 -5.07 -8.15 7.80
C GLY A 75 -6.23 -7.71 8.69
N GLY A 76 -7.40 -8.30 8.47
CA GLY A 76 -8.50 -8.21 9.42
C GLY A 76 -8.15 -8.92 10.73
N SER A 77 -8.88 -8.60 11.79
CA SER A 77 -8.71 -9.22 13.13
C SER A 77 -10.06 -9.60 13.75
N SER A 78 -10.09 -9.91 15.04
CA SER A 78 -11.31 -10.29 15.76
C SER A 78 -12.28 -9.11 15.93
N ASN A 79 -13.49 -9.38 16.42
CA ASN A 79 -14.51 -8.35 16.68
C ASN A 79 -14.85 -7.48 15.45
N GLN A 80 -14.87 -8.08 14.26
CA GLN A 80 -15.16 -7.43 12.98
C GLN A 80 -14.20 -6.28 12.64
N CYS A 81 -13.02 -6.26 13.27
CA CYS A 81 -12.03 -5.23 13.05
C CYS A 81 -11.35 -5.45 11.69
N SER A 82 -11.66 -4.58 10.75
CA SER A 82 -11.09 -4.62 9.40
C SER A 82 -9.70 -4.01 9.35
N GLY A 83 -8.83 -4.59 8.53
CA GLY A 83 -7.45 -4.17 8.38
C GLY A 83 -7.32 -2.79 7.73
N LYS A 84 -6.30 -2.04 8.15
CA LYS A 84 -5.98 -0.73 7.60
C LYS A 84 -5.56 -0.82 6.13
N SER A 85 -5.97 0.17 5.34
CA SER A 85 -5.50 0.30 3.95
C SER A 85 -4.03 0.75 3.92
N GLY A 86 -3.24 0.11 3.06
CA GLY A 86 -1.86 0.48 2.82
C GLY A 86 -1.74 1.87 2.22
N LYS A 87 -0.70 2.60 2.61
CA LYS A 87 -0.40 3.93 2.09
C LYS A 87 0.00 3.90 0.62
N ASP A 88 -0.55 4.86 -0.13
CA ASP A 88 -0.22 5.07 -1.53
C ASP A 88 1.19 5.69 -1.68
N ALA A 89 1.90 5.28 -2.73
CA ALA A 89 3.14 5.90 -3.17
C ALA A 89 2.84 6.89 -4.32
N VAL A 90 3.25 8.14 -4.17
CA VAL A 90 3.02 9.24 -5.13
C VAL A 90 4.34 9.78 -5.66
#